data_AF-A0A1G1SQ97-F1
#
_entry.id   AF-A0A1G1SQ97-F1
#
_cell.length_a   1.000
_cell.length_b   1.000
_cell.length_c   1.000
_cell.angle_alpha   90.00
_cell.angle_beta   90.00
_cell.angle_gamma   90.00
#
_symmetry.space_group_name_H-M   'P 1'
#
loop_
_entity.id
_entity.type
_entity.pdbx_description
1 polymer ?
#
loop_
_entity_poly.entity_id
_entity_poly.type
_entity_poly.pdbx_seq_one_letter_code
_entity_poly.pdbx_strand_id
1 'polypeptide(L)'
;MQPVYAARPGAPAAVAANPQETFDTGSKPDYPTGTVALATGSWTLADAVLGSSDADHKDGTQAVRLQQRGTLTMDFYLPDGAATVTVQHAIYGADASSSWELWAQSEACNCNKWTKVGNTVFTTSATLQAVSFSPNIPGRVKFEIRKTSGGAARLNIDDFAVTDYSGAQPSATNDNLALGNPSGAVTDLNSPNNYLLVKPQYVVGYSRDQGKPNWVSWHIDSSDRNGIDRQDTFRNDPSLPDGWYQVQSTSYTGSGFDRGHNCPSADRTSSIENNSATFFMTNMMPQAPNNNQKTWADLENYSRTFLPGNEVYVVCGSYGKGGTGSAGYMETIDQGRVTVPNRTWKVIVILPVGTNDVARITANTRVIAVDMPNANTIDLDWGTYRTTVDAIEASSGLDLLSNLPLDVQAALEAKTDAGPTQAPVGAAQ
;
A
#
# COMPACT_ATOMS: atom_id res chain seq x y z
N MET A 1 -31.89 53.87 -0.12
CA MET A 1 -31.47 52.97 -1.22
C MET A 1 -31.21 51.60 -0.62
N GLN A 2 -32.13 50.65 -0.85
CA GLN A 2 -31.89 49.24 -0.52
C GLN A 2 -31.22 48.58 -1.73
N PRO A 3 -30.21 47.71 -1.54
CA PRO A 3 -29.62 46.98 -2.65
C PRO A 3 -30.58 45.87 -3.10
N VAL A 4 -30.90 45.89 -4.39
CA VAL A 4 -31.66 44.85 -5.09
C VAL A 4 -30.72 43.63 -5.24
N TYR A 5 -31.06 42.52 -4.60
CA TYR A 5 -30.37 41.25 -4.84
C TYR A 5 -30.86 40.66 -6.17
N ALA A 6 -29.95 40.59 -7.15
CA ALA A 6 -30.18 39.83 -8.37
C ALA A 6 -30.33 38.33 -8.05
N ALA A 7 -31.32 37.68 -8.67
CA ALA A 7 -31.56 36.25 -8.53
C ALA A 7 -30.32 35.44 -8.94
N ARG A 8 -29.94 34.46 -8.11
CA ARG A 8 -28.90 33.48 -8.44
C ARG A 8 -29.30 32.69 -9.70
N PRO A 9 -28.37 32.43 -10.64
CA PRO A 9 -28.58 31.45 -11.71
C PRO A 9 -28.93 30.09 -11.10
N GLY A 10 -29.82 29.36 -11.78
CA GLY A 10 -30.38 28.09 -11.31
C GLY A 10 -29.34 27.09 -10.83
N ALA A 11 -29.68 26.38 -9.75
CA ALA A 11 -28.91 25.25 -9.25
C ALA A 11 -28.67 24.25 -10.41
N PRO A 12 -27.43 23.73 -10.58
CA PRO A 12 -27.22 22.63 -11.52
C PRO A 12 -28.09 21.44 -11.11
N ALA A 13 -28.60 20.72 -12.11
CA ALA A 13 -29.39 19.52 -11.93
C ALA A 13 -28.70 18.56 -10.96
N ALA A 14 -29.48 17.94 -10.07
CA ALA A 14 -28.99 16.98 -9.10
C ALA A 14 -28.21 15.86 -9.81
N VAL A 15 -26.95 15.67 -9.42
CA VAL A 15 -26.11 14.54 -9.86
C VAL A 15 -26.71 13.26 -9.29
N ALA A 16 -26.92 12.25 -10.13
CA ALA A 16 -27.48 10.97 -9.70
C ALA A 16 -26.53 10.27 -8.73
N ALA A 17 -27.08 9.75 -7.63
CA ALA A 17 -26.37 9.09 -6.54
C ALA A 17 -25.89 7.67 -6.86
N ASN A 18 -25.80 7.29 -8.14
CA ASN A 18 -25.38 5.96 -8.54
C ASN A 18 -24.04 6.05 -9.28
N PRO A 19 -22.93 5.57 -8.69
CA PRO A 19 -21.61 5.68 -9.30
C PRO A 19 -21.37 4.63 -10.42
N GLN A 20 -22.43 4.03 -10.96
CA GLN A 20 -22.40 3.04 -12.04
C GLN A 20 -23.13 3.54 -13.29
N GLU A 21 -22.39 3.66 -14.39
CA GLU A 21 -22.88 3.95 -15.74
C GLU A 21 -22.81 2.67 -16.58
N THR A 22 -23.97 2.16 -17.00
CA THR A 22 -24.06 0.95 -17.85
C THR A 22 -24.12 1.28 -19.34
N PHE A 23 -24.13 2.57 -19.72
CA PHE A 23 -24.25 3.05 -21.10
C PHE A 23 -25.55 2.65 -21.83
N ASP A 24 -26.50 1.99 -21.18
CA ASP A 24 -27.78 1.53 -21.73
C ASP A 24 -28.79 2.65 -22.07
N THR A 25 -28.44 3.89 -21.76
CA THR A 25 -29.29 5.06 -22.00
C THR A 25 -28.66 6.02 -22.99
N GLY A 26 -29.46 6.92 -23.56
CA GLY A 26 -28.98 7.85 -24.57
C GLY A 26 -28.70 7.18 -25.93
N SER A 27 -28.26 7.99 -26.89
CA SER A 27 -27.97 7.54 -28.25
C SER A 27 -26.91 8.43 -28.88
N LYS A 28 -25.94 7.79 -29.54
CA LYS A 28 -24.92 8.46 -30.36
C LYS A 28 -24.54 7.54 -31.53
N PRO A 29 -25.16 7.73 -32.71
CA PRO A 29 -25.08 6.76 -33.80
C PRO A 29 -23.81 6.91 -34.65
N ASP A 30 -23.07 8.00 -34.52
CA ASP A 30 -21.93 8.35 -35.36
C ASP A 30 -20.67 8.69 -34.55
N TYR A 31 -19.51 8.46 -35.17
CA TYR A 31 -18.20 8.56 -34.50
C TYR A 31 -17.71 9.96 -34.12
N PRO A 32 -18.00 11.06 -34.86
CA PRO A 32 -17.50 12.40 -34.52
C PRO A 32 -17.82 12.82 -33.09
N THR A 33 -17.02 13.73 -32.51
CA THR A 33 -17.22 14.18 -31.13
C THR A 33 -18.64 14.69 -30.86
N GLY A 34 -19.26 14.19 -29.80
CA GLY A 34 -20.58 14.64 -29.36
C GLY A 34 -20.85 14.33 -27.90
N THR A 35 -21.60 15.21 -27.23
CA THR A 35 -22.04 15.05 -25.84
C THR A 35 -23.38 14.30 -25.80
N VAL A 36 -23.50 13.34 -24.89
CA VAL A 36 -24.68 12.50 -24.68
C VAL A 36 -25.07 12.56 -23.22
N ALA A 37 -26.38 12.71 -22.94
CA ALA A 37 -26.90 12.54 -21.59
C ALA A 37 -27.15 11.04 -21.34
N LEU A 38 -26.43 10.49 -20.36
CA LEU A 38 -26.54 9.11 -19.89
C LEU A 38 -27.14 9.07 -18.48
N ALA A 39 -27.24 7.88 -17.89
CA ALA A 39 -27.91 7.66 -16.61
C ALA A 39 -27.21 8.40 -15.44
N THR A 40 -25.88 8.45 -15.47
CA THR A 40 -25.05 9.09 -14.44
C THR A 40 -24.85 10.60 -14.65
N GLY A 41 -24.98 11.07 -15.90
CA GLY A 41 -24.78 12.47 -16.27
C GLY A 41 -24.40 12.64 -17.73
N SER A 42 -23.89 13.82 -18.07
CA SER A 42 -23.42 14.11 -19.44
C SER A 42 -22.01 13.56 -19.67
N TRP A 43 -21.82 12.92 -20.82
CA TRP A 43 -20.53 12.40 -21.28
C TRP A 43 -20.22 12.89 -22.68
N THR A 44 -18.97 13.27 -22.93
CA THR A 44 -18.47 13.61 -24.26
C THR A 44 -17.73 12.41 -24.86
N LEU A 45 -18.22 11.96 -26.02
CA LEU A 45 -17.71 10.79 -26.74
C LEU A 45 -17.05 11.27 -28.03
N ALA A 46 -15.77 10.96 -28.24
CA ALA A 46 -15.00 11.31 -29.44
C ALA A 46 -14.46 10.05 -30.12
N ASP A 47 -14.60 9.95 -31.44
CA ASP A 47 -14.34 8.72 -32.19
C ASP A 47 -14.98 7.49 -31.52
N ALA A 48 -16.21 7.68 -31.05
CA ALA A 48 -16.97 6.67 -30.33
C ALA A 48 -18.46 6.72 -30.71
N VAL A 49 -19.12 5.56 -30.66
CA VAL A 49 -20.58 5.43 -30.79
C VAL A 49 -21.15 4.67 -29.60
N LEU A 50 -22.45 4.85 -29.34
CA LEU A 50 -23.21 3.90 -28.53
C LEU A 50 -23.80 2.85 -29.49
N GLY A 51 -23.30 1.63 -29.38
CA GLY A 51 -23.54 0.55 -30.33
C GLY A 51 -24.29 -0.63 -29.71
N SER A 52 -25.27 -1.16 -30.42
CA SER A 52 -26.10 -2.30 -30.00
C SER A 52 -26.03 -3.50 -30.95
N SER A 53 -25.10 -3.49 -31.92
CA SER A 53 -24.95 -4.61 -32.87
C SER A 53 -24.48 -5.89 -32.18
N ASP A 54 -24.62 -7.04 -32.83
CA ASP A 54 -24.16 -8.33 -32.29
C ASP A 54 -22.65 -8.39 -32.05
N ALA A 55 -21.88 -7.55 -32.76
CA ALA A 55 -20.44 -7.43 -32.58
C ALA A 55 -20.07 -6.45 -31.44
N ASP A 56 -21.02 -5.66 -30.93
CA ASP A 56 -20.84 -4.91 -29.70
C ASP A 56 -21.05 -5.86 -28.52
N HIS A 57 -19.95 -6.30 -27.93
CA HIS A 57 -19.99 -7.08 -26.71
C HIS A 57 -20.36 -6.15 -25.56
N LYS A 58 -21.48 -6.47 -24.90
CA LYS A 58 -22.20 -5.61 -23.98
C LYS A 58 -22.93 -6.44 -22.92
N ASP A 59 -23.07 -5.89 -21.72
CA ASP A 59 -24.00 -6.35 -20.69
C ASP A 59 -25.20 -5.40 -20.68
N GLY A 60 -26.36 -5.88 -21.12
CA GLY A 60 -27.52 -5.04 -21.38
C GLY A 60 -27.79 -4.80 -22.87
N THR A 61 -28.08 -3.54 -23.22
CA THR A 61 -28.69 -3.14 -24.50
C THR A 61 -27.71 -2.49 -25.48
N GLN A 62 -26.71 -1.75 -24.99
CA GLN A 62 -25.68 -1.12 -25.82
C GLN A 62 -24.39 -0.92 -25.03
N ALA A 63 -23.25 -0.83 -25.73
CA ALA A 63 -21.96 -0.47 -25.15
C ALA A 63 -21.32 0.68 -25.94
N VAL A 64 -20.32 1.34 -25.36
CA VAL A 64 -19.51 2.32 -26.09
C VAL A 64 -18.54 1.59 -27.00
N ARG A 65 -18.56 1.90 -28.30
CA ARG A 65 -17.59 1.40 -29.28
C ARG A 65 -16.64 2.51 -29.71
N LEU A 66 -15.40 2.41 -29.26
CA LEU A 66 -14.30 3.32 -29.61
C LEU A 66 -13.58 2.84 -30.86
N GLN A 67 -13.19 3.77 -31.73
CA GLN A 67 -12.28 3.53 -32.85
C GLN A 67 -11.08 4.49 -32.78
N GLN A 68 -10.09 4.29 -33.66
CA GLN A 68 -8.90 5.14 -33.71
C GLN A 68 -8.34 5.36 -32.29
N ARG A 69 -8.15 6.60 -31.86
CA ARG A 69 -7.76 7.00 -30.50
C ARG A 69 -8.89 7.71 -29.76
N GLY A 70 -10.11 7.18 -29.90
CA GLY A 70 -11.30 7.76 -29.31
C GLY A 70 -11.26 7.87 -27.79
N THR A 71 -12.10 8.76 -27.27
CA THR A 71 -12.22 9.05 -25.84
C THR A 71 -13.67 9.02 -25.38
N LEU A 72 -13.82 8.74 -24.09
CA LEU A 72 -15.08 8.83 -23.35
C LEU A 72 -14.80 9.66 -22.09
N THR A 73 -15.39 10.86 -22.02
CA THR A 73 -15.07 11.88 -21.02
C THR A 73 -16.29 12.21 -20.17
N MET A 74 -16.15 12.18 -18.85
CA MET A 74 -17.18 12.68 -17.94
C MET A 74 -17.24 14.22 -17.98
N ASP A 75 -18.43 14.79 -18.17
CA ASP A 75 -18.65 16.24 -18.12
C ASP A 75 -19.13 16.73 -16.75
N PHE A 76 -19.11 15.85 -15.75
CA PHE A 76 -19.48 16.13 -14.36
C PHE A 76 -18.44 15.55 -13.40
N TYR A 77 -18.39 16.10 -12.19
CA TYR A 77 -17.56 15.59 -11.10
C TYR A 77 -18.39 14.73 -10.17
N LEU A 78 -17.84 13.58 -9.78
CA LEU A 78 -18.30 12.82 -8.63
C LEU A 78 -18.01 13.62 -7.36
N PRO A 79 -18.98 13.77 -6.45
CA PRO A 79 -18.83 14.63 -5.27
C PRO A 79 -17.85 14.05 -4.24
N ASP A 80 -17.84 12.73 -4.09
CA ASP A 80 -17.25 12.04 -2.95
C ASP A 80 -15.92 11.33 -3.28
N GLY A 81 -15.26 11.73 -4.37
CA GLY A 81 -14.01 11.11 -4.80
C GLY A 81 -14.18 9.71 -5.38
N ALA A 82 -13.06 9.00 -5.52
CA ALA A 82 -13.05 7.64 -6.06
C ALA A 82 -11.97 6.79 -5.37
N ALA A 83 -12.40 5.71 -4.71
CA ALA A 83 -11.53 4.68 -4.18
C ALA A 83 -11.15 3.68 -5.28
N THR A 84 -12.15 3.08 -5.92
CA THR A 84 -11.97 2.14 -7.03
C THR A 84 -12.76 2.57 -8.25
N VAL A 85 -12.22 2.27 -9.44
CA VAL A 85 -12.92 2.44 -10.72
C VAL A 85 -12.84 1.10 -11.44
N THR A 86 -13.98 0.52 -11.77
CA THR A 86 -14.07 -0.71 -12.55
C THR A 86 -14.67 -0.40 -13.90
N VAL A 87 -14.09 -0.99 -14.95
CA VAL A 87 -14.52 -0.79 -16.33
C VAL A 87 -14.59 -2.15 -17.01
N GLN A 88 -15.71 -2.46 -17.65
CA GLN A 88 -15.78 -3.63 -18.53
C GLN A 88 -15.27 -3.29 -19.94
N HIS A 89 -14.58 -4.24 -20.56
CA HIS A 89 -14.04 -4.06 -21.91
C HIS A 89 -13.94 -5.38 -22.68
N ALA A 90 -14.05 -5.28 -24.01
CA ALA A 90 -13.82 -6.38 -24.95
C ALA A 90 -13.37 -5.85 -26.31
N ILE A 91 -12.74 -6.68 -27.15
CA ILE A 91 -12.56 -6.34 -28.56
C ILE A 91 -13.94 -6.27 -29.23
N TYR A 92 -14.08 -5.43 -30.24
CA TYR A 92 -15.30 -5.42 -31.05
C TYR A 92 -15.35 -6.63 -31.98
N GLY A 93 -16.39 -7.46 -31.90
CA GLY A 93 -16.54 -8.67 -32.70
C GLY A 93 -15.28 -9.54 -32.70
N ALA A 94 -14.57 -9.58 -33.83
CA ALA A 94 -13.30 -10.30 -34.01
C ALA A 94 -12.14 -9.37 -34.43
N ASP A 95 -12.25 -8.06 -34.14
CA ASP A 95 -11.17 -7.09 -34.40
C ASP A 95 -9.89 -7.47 -33.63
N ALA A 96 -8.74 -6.95 -34.08
CA ALA A 96 -7.48 -7.14 -33.38
C ALA A 96 -7.48 -6.48 -31.98
N SER A 97 -6.51 -6.86 -31.14
CA SER A 97 -6.36 -6.31 -29.79
C SER A 97 -6.24 -4.79 -29.77
N SER A 98 -6.83 -4.15 -28.76
CA SER A 98 -6.72 -2.72 -28.52
C SER A 98 -6.07 -2.41 -27.17
N SER A 99 -5.47 -1.24 -27.05
CA SER A 99 -4.94 -0.74 -25.78
C SER A 99 -5.64 0.56 -25.41
N TRP A 100 -5.81 0.80 -24.11
CA TRP A 100 -6.47 2.00 -23.58
C TRP A 100 -5.99 2.33 -22.16
N GLU A 101 -6.31 3.53 -21.69
CA GLU A 101 -5.90 4.07 -20.40
C GLU A 101 -7.05 4.77 -19.70
N LEU A 102 -7.07 4.70 -18.36
CA LEU A 102 -7.92 5.53 -17.52
C LEU A 102 -7.18 6.81 -17.13
N TRP A 103 -7.87 7.94 -17.15
CA TRP A 103 -7.35 9.24 -16.75
C TRP A 103 -8.32 9.90 -15.77
N ALA A 104 -7.80 10.65 -14.81
CA ALA A 104 -8.57 11.38 -13.83
C ALA A 104 -8.22 12.87 -13.83
N GLN A 105 -9.20 13.70 -13.53
CA GLN A 105 -9.03 15.11 -13.23
C GLN A 105 -9.64 15.39 -11.86
N SER A 106 -8.80 15.78 -10.90
CA SER A 106 -9.22 16.18 -9.56
C SER A 106 -9.45 17.70 -9.53
N GLU A 107 -10.56 18.13 -8.92
CA GLU A 107 -10.85 19.55 -8.70
C GLU A 107 -9.96 20.15 -7.58
N ALA A 108 -9.33 19.32 -6.74
CA ALA A 108 -8.52 19.76 -5.60
C ALA A 108 -7.30 20.61 -6.01
N CYS A 109 -6.74 20.39 -7.21
CA CYS A 109 -5.59 21.16 -7.70
C CYS A 109 -5.99 22.47 -8.41
N ASN A 110 -7.28 22.68 -8.73
CA ASN A 110 -7.77 23.77 -9.60
C ASN A 110 -6.99 23.93 -10.93
N CYS A 111 -6.34 22.88 -11.39
CA CYS A 111 -5.34 22.95 -12.44
C CYS A 111 -5.81 22.40 -13.80
N ASN A 112 -7.06 21.90 -13.90
CA ASN A 112 -7.66 21.28 -15.10
C ASN A 112 -6.75 20.23 -15.77
N LYS A 113 -5.87 19.59 -14.98
CA LYS A 113 -4.88 18.63 -15.48
C LYS A 113 -5.46 17.23 -15.41
N TRP A 114 -5.34 16.50 -16.51
CA TRP A 114 -5.60 15.06 -16.56
C TRP A 114 -4.34 14.29 -16.17
N THR A 115 -4.48 13.32 -15.28
CA THR A 115 -3.42 12.39 -14.85
C THR A 115 -3.84 10.96 -15.13
N LYS A 116 -2.92 10.15 -15.68
CA LYS A 116 -3.16 8.73 -15.93
C LYS A 116 -3.36 7.99 -14.60
N VAL A 117 -4.32 7.07 -14.58
CA VAL A 117 -4.66 6.21 -13.44
C VAL A 117 -4.28 4.77 -13.79
N GLY A 118 -3.39 4.18 -13.00
CA GLY A 118 -2.92 2.81 -13.18
C GLY A 118 -2.20 2.56 -14.51
N ASN A 119 -2.17 1.29 -14.91
CA ASN A 119 -1.47 0.83 -16.10
C ASN A 119 -2.32 0.93 -17.37
N THR A 120 -1.66 0.94 -18.53
CA THR A 120 -2.34 0.76 -19.81
C THR A 120 -2.95 -0.64 -19.86
N VAL A 121 -4.22 -0.74 -20.24
CA VAL A 121 -4.95 -1.99 -20.38
C VAL A 121 -4.83 -2.47 -21.81
N PHE A 122 -4.57 -3.77 -21.98
CA PHE A 122 -4.55 -4.45 -23.28
C PHE A 122 -5.75 -5.39 -23.37
N THR A 123 -6.70 -5.03 -24.23
CA THR A 123 -7.92 -5.80 -24.46
C THR A 123 -7.70 -6.73 -25.65
N THR A 124 -7.68 -8.04 -25.39
CA THR A 124 -7.48 -9.09 -26.39
C THR A 124 -8.67 -10.04 -26.52
N SER A 125 -9.56 -10.06 -25.52
CA SER A 125 -10.69 -10.97 -25.42
C SER A 125 -11.95 -10.39 -26.08
N ALA A 126 -12.70 -11.24 -26.78
CA ALA A 126 -14.07 -10.95 -27.27
C ALA A 126 -15.13 -11.12 -26.16
N THR A 127 -14.83 -11.85 -25.09
CA THR A 127 -15.68 -11.88 -23.89
C THR A 127 -15.40 -10.64 -23.05
N LEU A 128 -16.46 -9.99 -22.55
CA LEU A 128 -16.34 -8.88 -21.60
C LEU A 128 -15.50 -9.28 -20.39
N GLN A 129 -14.52 -8.44 -20.07
CA GLN A 129 -13.67 -8.56 -18.90
C GLN A 129 -13.76 -7.27 -18.11
N ALA A 130 -13.79 -7.37 -16.79
CA ALA A 130 -13.67 -6.22 -15.91
C ALA A 130 -12.19 -6.00 -15.54
N VAL A 131 -11.76 -4.74 -15.55
CA VAL A 131 -10.51 -4.30 -14.95
C VAL A 131 -10.81 -3.26 -13.88
N SER A 132 -10.12 -3.35 -12.75
CA SER A 132 -10.25 -2.40 -11.65
C SER A 132 -8.98 -1.58 -11.49
N PHE A 133 -9.17 -0.29 -11.26
CA PHE A 133 -8.15 0.69 -10.92
C PHE A 133 -8.42 1.19 -9.50
N SER A 134 -7.36 1.54 -8.78
CA SER A 134 -7.46 2.13 -7.43
C SER A 134 -6.89 3.55 -7.43
N PRO A 135 -7.60 4.55 -7.99
CA PRO A 135 -7.10 5.92 -8.04
C PRO A 135 -6.92 6.57 -6.67
N ASN A 136 -7.73 6.17 -5.67
CA ASN A 136 -7.70 6.73 -4.31
C ASN A 136 -7.70 8.27 -4.29
N ILE A 137 -8.57 8.89 -5.09
CA ILE A 137 -8.64 10.35 -5.23
C ILE A 137 -9.69 10.90 -4.25
N PRO A 138 -9.29 11.70 -3.24
CA PRO A 138 -10.24 12.39 -2.38
C PRO A 138 -10.89 13.58 -3.08
N GLY A 139 -12.10 13.92 -2.66
CA GLY A 139 -12.83 15.08 -3.14
C GLY A 139 -13.21 14.98 -4.61
N ARG A 140 -13.71 16.08 -5.17
CA ARG A 140 -14.39 16.04 -6.47
C ARG A 140 -13.46 15.57 -7.60
N VAL A 141 -13.85 14.50 -8.27
CA VAL A 141 -13.06 13.86 -9.36
C VAL A 141 -13.94 13.50 -10.55
N LYS A 142 -13.35 13.53 -11.74
CA LYS A 142 -13.98 13.00 -12.95
C LYS A 142 -12.97 12.22 -13.80
N PHE A 143 -13.48 11.36 -14.67
CA PHE A 143 -12.66 10.40 -15.42
C PHE A 143 -12.78 10.56 -16.94
N GLU A 144 -11.76 10.07 -17.63
CA GLU A 144 -11.72 9.95 -19.08
C GLU A 144 -11.05 8.61 -19.45
N ILE A 145 -11.71 7.84 -20.31
CA ILE A 145 -11.12 6.64 -20.91
C ILE A 145 -10.54 7.04 -22.27
N ARG A 146 -9.28 6.68 -22.51
CA ARG A 146 -8.56 6.98 -23.75
C ARG A 146 -8.11 5.71 -24.42
N LYS A 147 -8.63 5.43 -25.62
CA LYS A 147 -8.03 4.41 -26.48
C LYS A 147 -6.68 4.88 -26.98
N THR A 148 -5.63 4.09 -26.76
CA THR A 148 -4.25 4.45 -27.13
C THR A 148 -3.78 3.77 -28.40
N SER A 149 -4.27 2.55 -28.67
CA SER A 149 -4.04 1.89 -29.97
C SER A 149 -4.78 2.68 -31.06
N GLY A 150 -4.12 2.98 -32.18
CA GLY A 150 -4.78 3.59 -33.34
C GLY A 150 -5.30 2.55 -34.34
N GLY A 151 -5.74 3.01 -35.51
CA GLY A 151 -6.08 2.13 -36.63
C GLY A 151 -7.53 1.62 -36.60
N ALA A 152 -7.78 0.56 -37.39
CA ALA A 152 -9.12 0.06 -37.66
C ALA A 152 -9.72 -0.80 -36.54
N ALA A 153 -8.89 -1.31 -35.61
CA ALA A 153 -9.35 -2.14 -34.51
C ALA A 153 -10.17 -1.32 -33.51
N ARG A 154 -11.40 -1.76 -33.27
CA ARG A 154 -12.36 -1.12 -32.35
C ARG A 154 -12.37 -1.82 -30.99
N LEU A 155 -12.77 -1.06 -29.98
CA LEU A 155 -12.80 -1.46 -28.58
C LEU A 155 -14.21 -1.21 -28.04
N ASN A 156 -14.81 -2.22 -27.40
CA ASN A 156 -15.99 -2.02 -26.58
C ASN A 156 -15.58 -1.67 -25.15
N ILE A 157 -16.20 -0.62 -24.62
CA ILE A 157 -16.21 -0.24 -23.22
C ILE A 157 -17.65 -0.35 -22.75
N ASP A 158 -17.83 -1.00 -21.62
CA ASP A 158 -19.12 -1.14 -20.98
C ASP A 158 -18.97 -1.00 -19.46
N ASP A 159 -20.09 -0.86 -18.75
CA ASP A 159 -20.17 -0.86 -17.29
C ASP A 159 -19.00 -0.15 -16.59
N PHE A 160 -19.15 1.15 -16.40
CA PHE A 160 -18.22 1.99 -15.66
C PHE A 160 -18.75 2.19 -14.23
N ALA A 161 -18.07 1.62 -13.25
CA ALA A 161 -18.46 1.73 -11.84
C ALA A 161 -17.37 2.40 -11.01
N VAL A 162 -17.77 3.26 -10.08
CA VAL A 162 -16.89 3.89 -9.10
C VAL A 162 -17.33 3.50 -7.70
N THR A 163 -16.40 3.20 -6.81
CA THR A 163 -16.68 3.18 -5.37
C THR A 163 -16.21 4.51 -4.80
N ASP A 164 -17.07 5.19 -4.04
CA ASP A 164 -16.75 6.49 -3.45
C ASP A 164 -15.49 6.43 -2.59
N TYR A 165 -14.79 7.56 -2.52
CA TYR A 165 -13.70 7.72 -1.56
C TYR A 165 -14.30 7.94 -0.16
N SER A 166 -14.63 6.86 0.52
CA SER A 166 -14.86 6.92 1.97
C SER A 166 -13.50 7.00 2.66
N GLY A 167 -13.30 8.00 3.53
CA GLY A 167 -12.02 8.35 4.16
C GLY A 167 -11.39 7.30 5.09
N ALA A 168 -11.68 6.02 4.87
CA ALA A 168 -11.02 4.88 5.45
C ALA A 168 -10.74 3.87 4.33
N GLN A 169 -9.71 4.09 3.51
CA GLN A 169 -9.10 3.08 2.60
C GLN A 169 -7.76 3.61 1.99
N PRO A 170 -6.88 2.71 1.52
CA PRO A 170 -5.43 2.75 1.70
C PRO A 170 -4.64 3.74 0.86
N SER A 171 -3.41 4.01 1.30
CA SER A 171 -2.41 4.71 0.48
C SER A 171 -2.16 3.96 -0.82
N ALA A 172 -2.18 4.69 -1.95
CA ALA A 172 -1.81 4.18 -3.26
C ALA A 172 -0.32 3.77 -3.36
N THR A 173 0.43 3.96 -2.28
CA THR A 173 1.81 3.53 -2.08
C THR A 173 1.88 2.58 -0.88
N ASN A 174 1.14 1.47 -0.90
CA ASN A 174 1.45 0.29 -0.06
C ASN A 174 2.78 -0.37 -0.49
N ASP A 175 3.80 0.49 -0.68
CA ASP A 175 5.16 0.19 -1.02
C ASP A 175 5.92 0.06 0.28
N ASN A 176 6.14 -1.18 0.66
CA ASN A 176 6.92 -1.55 1.83
C ASN A 176 8.40 -1.09 1.74
N LEU A 177 8.85 -0.51 0.62
CA LEU A 177 10.16 0.15 0.46
C LEU A 177 10.05 1.63 0.07
N ALA A 178 8.90 2.30 0.29
CA ALA A 178 8.75 3.70 -0.10
C ALA A 178 9.85 4.59 0.49
N LEU A 179 10.29 4.30 1.72
CA LEU A 179 11.32 5.06 2.43
C LEU A 179 12.75 4.65 2.05
N GLY A 180 12.94 3.66 1.19
CA GLY A 180 14.25 3.24 0.71
C GLY A 180 14.58 1.79 1.01
N ASN A 181 15.70 1.33 0.45
CA ASN A 181 16.26 0.00 0.66
C ASN A 181 17.48 0.12 1.59
N PRO A 182 17.34 -0.18 2.90
CA PRO A 182 18.33 0.20 3.92
C PRO A 182 19.77 -0.27 3.73
N SER A 183 19.96 -1.37 3.01
CA SER A 183 21.29 -1.96 2.78
C SER A 183 21.62 -2.13 1.31
N GLY A 184 20.79 -1.59 0.40
CA GLY A 184 20.86 -1.92 -1.02
C GLY A 184 20.72 -3.43 -1.29
N ALA A 185 19.91 -4.14 -0.51
CA ALA A 185 19.69 -5.58 -0.68
C ALA A 185 19.15 -5.87 -2.09
N VAL A 186 19.61 -6.99 -2.68
CA VAL A 186 19.23 -7.42 -4.04
C VAL A 186 18.84 -8.89 -4.05
N THR A 187 17.97 -9.29 -4.97
CA THR A 187 17.62 -10.71 -5.20
C THR A 187 18.70 -11.38 -6.05
N ASP A 188 19.93 -11.47 -5.49
CA ASP A 188 21.11 -12.06 -6.14
C ASP A 188 21.76 -13.08 -5.20
N LEU A 189 21.99 -14.30 -5.70
CA LEU A 189 22.65 -15.38 -4.96
C LEU A 189 24.10 -15.06 -4.56
N ASN A 190 24.73 -14.09 -5.23
CA ASN A 190 26.05 -13.58 -4.87
C ASN A 190 26.03 -12.63 -3.65
N SER A 191 24.84 -12.24 -3.19
CA SER A 191 24.62 -11.41 -2.00
C SER A 191 23.89 -12.18 -0.89
N PRO A 192 24.38 -13.36 -0.45
CA PRO A 192 23.61 -14.26 0.41
C PRO A 192 23.32 -13.69 1.81
N ASN A 193 24.12 -12.73 2.27
CA ASN A 193 23.93 -12.06 3.55
C ASN A 193 23.24 -10.70 3.44
N ASN A 194 22.75 -10.36 2.24
CA ASN A 194 22.01 -9.13 1.93
C ASN A 194 20.97 -9.39 0.82
N TYR A 195 20.25 -10.51 0.94
CA TYR A 195 19.35 -11.02 -0.10
C TYR A 195 17.95 -10.42 0.05
N LEU A 196 17.43 -9.81 -1.01
CA LEU A 196 16.12 -9.16 -0.99
C LEU A 196 14.99 -10.18 -1.23
N LEU A 197 14.11 -10.32 -0.24
CA LEU A 197 12.82 -11.02 -0.37
C LEU A 197 11.70 -9.99 -0.39
N VAL A 198 11.00 -9.90 -1.52
CA VAL A 198 9.84 -9.01 -1.67
C VAL A 198 8.56 -9.84 -1.51
N LYS A 199 7.74 -9.49 -0.53
CA LYS A 199 6.40 -10.05 -0.36
C LYS A 199 5.37 -8.91 -0.39
N PRO A 200 4.10 -9.17 -0.74
CA PRO A 200 3.06 -8.14 -0.71
C PRO A 200 2.91 -7.49 0.68
N GLN A 201 3.14 -8.27 1.74
CA GLN A 201 2.90 -7.84 3.11
C GLN A 201 4.08 -7.07 3.72
N TYR A 202 5.31 -7.33 3.30
CA TYR A 202 6.52 -6.73 3.85
C TYR A 202 7.73 -7.08 2.96
N VAL A 203 8.83 -6.36 3.10
CA VAL A 203 10.08 -6.61 2.37
C VAL A 203 11.21 -6.88 3.35
N VAL A 204 12.08 -7.85 3.03
CA VAL A 204 13.13 -8.34 3.92
C VAL A 204 14.49 -8.23 3.24
N GLY A 205 15.45 -7.61 3.91
CA GLY A 205 16.88 -7.83 3.66
C GLY A 205 17.35 -9.01 4.50
N TYR A 206 17.47 -10.19 3.88
CA TYR A 206 17.72 -11.45 4.59
C TYR A 206 19.20 -11.81 4.63
N SER A 207 19.63 -12.40 5.75
CA SER A 207 20.97 -12.96 5.91
C SER A 207 20.93 -14.47 6.05
N ARG A 208 21.41 -15.17 5.01
CA ARG A 208 21.51 -16.64 4.99
C ARG A 208 22.34 -17.16 6.15
N ASP A 209 23.51 -16.57 6.39
CA ASP A 209 24.46 -17.11 7.37
C ASP A 209 24.04 -16.78 8.81
N GLN A 210 23.17 -15.79 9.01
CA GLN A 210 22.58 -15.52 10.33
C GLN A 210 21.25 -16.23 10.55
N GLY A 211 20.60 -16.77 9.51
CA GLY A 211 19.30 -17.41 9.62
C GLY A 211 18.17 -16.46 10.05
N LYS A 212 18.32 -15.15 9.82
CA LYS A 212 17.34 -14.11 10.21
C LYS A 212 17.44 -12.87 9.29
N PRO A 213 16.46 -11.96 9.31
CA PRO A 213 16.59 -10.64 8.70
C PRO A 213 17.80 -9.84 9.23
N ASN A 214 18.40 -9.05 8.35
CA ASN A 214 19.12 -7.83 8.73
C ASN A 214 18.09 -6.74 9.07
N TRP A 215 17.08 -6.59 8.23
CA TRP A 215 15.95 -5.68 8.40
C TRP A 215 14.70 -6.21 7.69
N VAL A 216 13.54 -5.75 8.15
CA VAL A 216 12.22 -5.91 7.52
C VAL A 216 11.55 -4.55 7.47
N SER A 217 11.01 -4.17 6.32
CA SER A 217 10.25 -2.93 6.14
C SER A 217 8.82 -3.22 5.69
N TRP A 218 7.88 -2.46 6.22
CA TRP A 218 6.49 -2.54 5.84
C TRP A 218 5.75 -1.22 6.08
N HIS A 219 4.70 -1.02 5.29
CA HIS A 219 3.73 0.05 5.45
C HIS A 219 2.50 -0.47 6.21
N ILE A 220 1.84 0.37 7.01
CA ILE A 220 0.62 0.01 7.73
C ILE A 220 -0.40 1.11 7.52
N ASP A 221 -1.55 0.73 6.97
CA ASP A 221 -2.76 1.54 7.05
C ASP A 221 -3.96 0.75 7.57
N SER A 222 -5.12 1.40 7.59
CA SER A 222 -6.37 0.78 8.06
C SER A 222 -6.79 -0.44 7.24
N SER A 223 -6.48 -0.51 5.94
CA SER A 223 -6.86 -1.61 5.06
C SER A 223 -6.09 -2.90 5.36
N ASP A 224 -4.90 -2.79 5.96
CA ASP A 224 -4.11 -3.94 6.40
C ASP A 224 -4.73 -4.65 7.61
N ARG A 225 -5.76 -4.03 8.23
CA ARG A 225 -6.32 -4.43 9.53
C ARG A 225 -7.84 -4.58 9.49
N ASN A 226 -8.33 -5.74 9.07
CA ASN A 226 -9.77 -6.07 9.10
C ASN A 226 -10.14 -7.11 10.17
N GLY A 227 -9.27 -7.29 11.18
CA GLY A 227 -9.62 -7.98 12.42
C GLY A 227 -9.70 -9.50 12.33
N ILE A 228 -9.14 -10.15 11.31
CA ILE A 228 -9.06 -11.62 11.30
C ILE A 228 -8.16 -12.14 12.42
N ASP A 229 -8.48 -13.33 12.92
CA ASP A 229 -7.74 -13.97 14.00
C ASP A 229 -6.31 -14.32 13.58
N ARG A 230 -5.41 -14.30 14.56
CA ARG A 230 -4.02 -14.72 14.39
C ARG A 230 -3.93 -16.20 13.95
N GLN A 231 -3.11 -16.48 12.94
CA GLN A 231 -3.06 -17.80 12.32
C GLN A 231 -2.07 -18.79 12.99
N ASP A 232 -1.00 -18.30 13.64
CA ASP A 232 0.01 -19.11 14.33
C ASP A 232 0.68 -20.22 13.48
N THR A 233 0.73 -20.02 12.16
CA THR A 233 1.25 -20.97 11.17
C THR A 233 2.76 -20.86 10.95
N PHE A 234 3.56 -20.88 12.02
CA PHE A 234 5.03 -20.79 11.95
C PHE A 234 5.61 -21.86 11.02
N ARG A 235 6.28 -21.42 9.94
CA ARG A 235 6.78 -22.32 8.90
C ARG A 235 7.98 -21.76 8.17
N ASN A 236 8.75 -22.66 7.57
CA ASN A 236 9.83 -22.31 6.67
C ASN A 236 9.32 -21.47 5.48
N ASP A 237 10.20 -20.65 4.92
CA ASP A 237 9.89 -19.84 3.74
C ASP A 237 10.36 -20.56 2.46
N PRO A 238 9.45 -21.07 1.63
CA PRO A 238 9.81 -21.78 0.41
C PRO A 238 10.38 -20.85 -0.67
N SER A 239 10.34 -19.51 -0.50
CA SER A 239 10.95 -18.58 -1.45
C SER A 239 12.47 -18.40 -1.25
N LEU A 240 13.06 -19.04 -0.24
CA LEU A 240 14.51 -19.05 -0.07
C LEU A 240 15.17 -19.90 -1.18
N PRO A 241 16.33 -19.48 -1.72
CA PRO A 241 17.03 -20.24 -2.74
C PRO A 241 17.32 -21.69 -2.37
N ASP A 242 17.33 -22.58 -3.37
CA ASP A 242 17.65 -23.98 -3.19
C ASP A 242 19.02 -24.17 -2.52
N GLY A 243 19.08 -25.11 -1.58
CA GLY A 243 20.28 -25.42 -0.81
C GLY A 243 20.56 -24.47 0.37
N TRP A 244 19.81 -23.37 0.51
CA TRP A 244 19.92 -22.54 1.72
C TRP A 244 19.21 -23.22 2.89
N TYR A 245 19.75 -23.01 4.08
CA TYR A 245 19.09 -23.47 5.29
C TYR A 245 17.78 -22.71 5.49
N GLN A 246 16.66 -23.44 5.49
CA GLN A 246 15.36 -22.87 5.81
C GLN A 246 15.07 -23.10 7.29
N VAL A 247 15.10 -22.01 8.06
CA VAL A 247 14.76 -22.03 9.49
C VAL A 247 13.36 -22.61 9.67
N GLN A 248 13.25 -23.57 10.59
CA GLN A 248 12.00 -24.26 10.89
C GLN A 248 11.37 -23.66 12.14
N SER A 249 10.07 -23.89 12.34
CA SER A 249 9.43 -23.53 13.61
C SER A 249 10.12 -24.22 14.80
N THR A 250 10.61 -25.46 14.62
CA THR A 250 11.32 -26.23 15.64
C THR A 250 12.72 -25.73 15.98
N SER A 251 13.32 -24.85 15.15
CA SER A 251 14.66 -24.27 15.39
C SER A 251 14.77 -23.50 16.71
N TYR A 252 13.64 -23.03 17.25
CA TYR A 252 13.58 -22.24 18.47
C TYR A 252 13.28 -23.08 19.72
N THR A 253 12.92 -24.35 19.55
CA THR A 253 12.48 -25.23 20.65
C THR A 253 13.59 -25.40 21.68
N GLY A 254 13.25 -25.16 22.96
CA GLY A 254 14.18 -25.31 24.08
C GLY A 254 15.26 -24.22 24.18
N SER A 255 15.30 -23.24 23.27
CA SER A 255 16.29 -22.15 23.30
C SER A 255 16.07 -21.13 24.41
N GLY A 256 14.84 -21.00 24.92
CA GLY A 256 14.45 -19.91 25.81
C GLY A 256 14.24 -18.56 25.11
N PHE A 257 14.26 -18.51 23.78
CA PHE A 257 13.87 -17.35 22.98
C PHE A 257 12.54 -17.58 22.28
N ASP A 258 11.75 -16.53 22.16
CA ASP A 258 10.53 -16.53 21.37
C ASP A 258 10.85 -16.43 19.87
N ARG A 259 9.89 -16.86 19.05
CA ARG A 259 9.83 -16.56 17.62
C ARG A 259 9.33 -15.11 17.47
N GLY A 260 10.23 -14.15 17.72
CA GLY A 260 9.95 -12.73 17.66
C GLY A 260 9.72 -12.28 16.23
N HIS A 261 8.54 -11.70 15.96
CA HIS A 261 8.22 -11.17 14.63
C HIS A 261 8.97 -9.86 14.39
N ASN A 262 9.42 -9.62 13.14
CA ASN A 262 9.81 -8.28 12.72
C ASN A 262 8.55 -7.50 12.28
N CYS A 263 7.89 -7.93 11.19
CA CYS A 263 6.55 -7.48 10.84
C CYS A 263 5.52 -8.29 11.67
N PRO A 264 4.79 -7.67 12.61
CA PRO A 264 3.96 -8.40 13.55
C PRO A 264 2.64 -8.87 12.91
N SER A 265 2.17 -10.04 13.35
CA SER A 265 0.89 -10.62 12.89
C SER A 265 -0.28 -9.64 13.04
N ALA A 266 -0.30 -8.85 14.11
CA ALA A 266 -1.36 -7.88 14.35
C ALA A 266 -1.43 -6.80 13.26
N ASP A 267 -0.36 -6.49 12.53
CA ASP A 267 -0.33 -5.47 11.48
C ASP A 267 -0.84 -6.00 10.12
N ARG A 268 -1.15 -7.31 10.03
CA ARG A 268 -1.68 -7.96 8.84
C ARG A 268 -2.88 -8.80 9.21
N THR A 269 -4.02 -8.16 9.46
CA THR A 269 -5.28 -8.84 9.81
C THR A 269 -6.37 -8.63 8.77
N SER A 270 -5.98 -8.23 7.55
CA SER A 270 -6.91 -8.04 6.42
C SER A 270 -7.39 -9.33 5.76
N SER A 271 -6.57 -10.40 5.78
CA SER A 271 -6.94 -11.72 5.28
C SER A 271 -6.10 -12.82 5.94
N ILE A 272 -6.61 -14.06 5.91
CA ILE A 272 -5.88 -15.26 6.39
C ILE A 272 -4.51 -15.37 5.72
N GLU A 273 -4.43 -15.09 4.42
CA GLU A 273 -3.19 -15.13 3.66
C GLU A 273 -2.19 -14.09 4.16
N ASN A 274 -2.62 -12.83 4.32
CA ASN A 274 -1.77 -11.75 4.78
C ASN A 274 -1.24 -12.00 6.20
N ASN A 275 -2.10 -12.49 7.09
CA ASN A 275 -1.68 -12.84 8.44
C ASN A 275 -0.74 -14.05 8.44
N SER A 276 -1.08 -15.10 7.69
CA SER A 276 -0.23 -16.29 7.58
C SER A 276 1.15 -15.95 7.02
N ALA A 277 1.27 -14.96 6.14
CA ALA A 277 2.55 -14.52 5.61
C ALA A 277 3.48 -14.01 6.72
N THR A 278 2.99 -13.41 7.81
CA THR A 278 3.86 -12.94 8.91
C THR A 278 4.53 -14.08 9.68
N PHE A 279 4.06 -15.32 9.51
CA PHE A 279 4.58 -16.52 10.20
C PHE A 279 5.68 -17.27 9.44
N PHE A 280 6.16 -16.73 8.31
CA PHE A 280 7.38 -17.26 7.71
C PHE A 280 8.58 -17.02 8.63
N MET A 281 9.44 -18.04 8.79
CA MET A 281 10.63 -17.93 9.65
C MET A 281 11.65 -16.89 9.13
N THR A 282 11.57 -16.49 7.87
CA THR A 282 12.32 -15.35 7.30
C THR A 282 11.87 -14.00 7.86
N ASN A 283 10.78 -13.92 8.61
CA ASN A 283 10.33 -12.74 9.36
C ASN A 283 10.64 -12.83 10.86
N MET A 284 11.35 -13.87 11.31
CA MET A 284 11.61 -14.12 12.73
C MET A 284 13.02 -13.75 13.16
N MET A 285 13.16 -13.37 14.43
CA MET A 285 14.44 -13.29 15.14
C MET A 285 14.32 -13.93 16.53
N PRO A 286 15.37 -14.56 17.08
CA PRO A 286 15.37 -15.00 18.48
C PRO A 286 15.24 -13.79 19.41
N GLN A 287 14.10 -13.66 20.08
CA GLN A 287 13.80 -12.51 20.93
C GLN A 287 13.54 -12.95 22.36
N ALA A 288 14.15 -12.28 23.33
CA ALA A 288 13.95 -12.57 24.74
C ALA A 288 12.47 -12.35 25.13
N PRO A 289 11.84 -13.25 25.90
CA PRO A 289 10.41 -13.15 26.23
C PRO A 289 9.94 -11.80 26.78
N ASN A 290 10.66 -11.17 27.71
CA ASN A 290 10.24 -9.86 28.23
C ASN A 290 10.40 -8.73 27.20
N ASN A 291 11.39 -8.82 26.30
CA ASN A 291 11.49 -7.90 25.18
C ASN A 291 10.27 -8.12 24.25
N ASN A 292 10.05 -9.34 23.73
CA ASN A 292 8.99 -9.66 22.78
C ASN A 292 7.57 -9.40 23.31
N GLN A 293 7.24 -9.97 24.48
CA GLN A 293 5.85 -10.05 24.97
C GLN A 293 5.41 -8.82 25.77
N LYS A 294 6.35 -7.94 26.13
CA LYS A 294 6.10 -6.73 26.93
C LYS A 294 6.57 -5.50 26.16
N THR A 295 7.80 -5.06 26.37
CA THR A 295 8.34 -3.78 25.87
C THR A 295 8.12 -3.60 24.37
N TRP A 296 8.41 -4.63 23.57
CA TRP A 296 8.24 -4.61 22.12
C TRP A 296 6.77 -4.62 21.69
N ALA A 297 5.96 -5.49 22.31
CA ALA A 297 4.52 -5.55 22.07
C ALA A 297 3.82 -4.22 22.40
N ASP A 298 4.25 -3.52 23.45
CA ASP A 298 3.71 -2.21 23.85
C ASP A 298 4.04 -1.12 22.81
N LEU A 299 5.26 -1.11 22.26
CA LEU A 299 5.61 -0.22 21.14
C LEU A 299 4.79 -0.54 19.89
N GLU A 300 4.64 -1.81 19.55
CA GLU A 300 3.80 -2.24 18.43
C GLU A 300 2.35 -1.80 18.61
N ASN A 301 1.78 -2.00 19.81
CA ASN A 301 0.45 -1.53 20.15
C ASN A 301 0.35 -0.01 20.00
N TYR A 302 1.33 0.74 20.52
CA TYR A 302 1.37 2.19 20.41
C TYR A 302 1.37 2.67 18.96
N SER A 303 2.18 2.05 18.09
CA SER A 303 2.25 2.41 16.67
C SER A 303 0.89 2.29 15.96
N ARG A 304 0.08 1.31 16.36
CA ARG A 304 -1.25 1.09 15.78
C ARG A 304 -2.28 2.13 16.20
N THR A 305 -2.05 2.84 17.31
CA THR A 305 -2.98 3.88 17.79
C THR A 305 -3.03 5.11 16.90
N PHE A 306 -2.07 5.27 15.98
CA PHE A 306 -2.09 6.34 14.99
C PHE A 306 -3.09 6.12 13.85
N LEU A 307 -3.56 4.87 13.68
CA LEU A 307 -4.58 4.53 12.69
C LEU A 307 -5.99 4.87 13.23
N PRO A 308 -6.97 5.19 12.36
CA PRO A 308 -6.86 5.30 10.89
C PRO A 308 -6.42 6.69 10.40
N GLY A 309 -6.24 7.67 11.30
CA GLY A 309 -5.97 9.07 10.92
C GLY A 309 -4.59 9.31 10.31
N ASN A 310 -3.66 8.39 10.56
CA ASN A 310 -2.34 8.33 9.95
C ASN A 310 -2.15 6.97 9.26
N GLU A 311 -1.12 6.90 8.46
CA GLU A 311 -0.44 5.68 8.07
C GLU A 311 0.94 5.63 8.73
N VAL A 312 1.52 4.43 8.77
CA VAL A 312 2.75 4.18 9.49
C VAL A 312 3.71 3.39 8.62
N TYR A 313 4.90 3.92 8.41
CA TYR A 313 6.00 3.18 7.79
C TYR A 313 6.93 2.67 8.87
N VAL A 314 7.26 1.39 8.82
CA VAL A 314 8.13 0.76 9.81
C VAL A 314 9.32 0.11 9.11
N VAL A 315 10.51 0.33 9.66
CA VAL A 315 11.69 -0.50 9.41
C VAL A 315 12.13 -1.07 10.74
N CYS A 316 12.27 -2.38 10.80
CA CYS A 316 12.68 -3.13 11.99
C CYS A 316 13.91 -3.95 11.67
N GLY A 317 14.78 -4.18 12.64
CA GLY A 317 15.85 -5.14 12.50
C GLY A 317 16.53 -5.49 13.82
N SER A 318 17.64 -6.19 13.69
CA SER A 318 18.43 -6.60 14.83
C SER A 318 19.90 -6.75 14.46
N TYR A 319 20.78 -6.39 15.38
CA TYR A 319 22.23 -6.44 15.16
C TYR A 319 22.97 -6.98 16.39
N GLY A 320 24.28 -7.20 16.20
CA GLY A 320 25.15 -7.82 17.19
C GLY A 320 24.83 -9.30 17.41
N LYS A 321 25.53 -9.91 18.36
CA LYS A 321 25.40 -11.32 18.72
C LYS A 321 25.36 -11.47 20.23
N GLY A 322 24.45 -12.29 20.74
CA GLY A 322 24.33 -12.60 22.15
C GLY A 322 23.18 -11.90 22.86
N GLY A 323 22.11 -12.64 23.15
CA GLY A 323 20.97 -12.17 23.93
C GLY A 323 20.76 -13.04 25.17
N THR A 324 19.88 -12.62 26.08
CA THR A 324 19.57 -13.37 27.32
C THR A 324 18.08 -13.71 27.38
N GLY A 325 17.75 -14.93 26.95
CA GLY A 325 16.39 -15.49 26.98
C GLY A 325 16.04 -16.11 28.35
N SER A 326 14.95 -16.86 28.41
CA SER A 326 14.51 -17.54 29.65
C SER A 326 15.41 -18.72 30.05
N ALA A 327 16.18 -19.27 29.10
CA ALA A 327 17.18 -20.32 29.33
C ALA A 327 18.61 -19.77 29.50
N GLY A 328 18.77 -18.45 29.64
CA GLY A 328 20.07 -17.79 29.83
C GLY A 328 20.63 -17.16 28.54
N TYR A 329 21.92 -16.82 28.59
CA TYR A 329 22.62 -16.17 27.49
C TYR A 329 22.89 -17.16 26.34
N MET A 330 22.59 -16.77 25.11
CA MET A 330 22.93 -17.51 23.91
C MET A 330 23.39 -16.58 22.80
N GLU A 331 24.40 -17.01 22.05
CA GLU A 331 24.87 -16.33 20.84
C GLU A 331 24.20 -16.86 19.57
N THR A 332 23.81 -18.13 19.57
CA THR A 332 23.16 -18.81 18.46
C THR A 332 22.21 -19.87 18.98
N ILE A 333 21.18 -20.20 18.22
CA ILE A 333 20.30 -21.34 18.44
C ILE A 333 20.41 -22.32 17.27
N ASP A 334 19.71 -23.45 17.36
CA ASP A 334 19.58 -24.42 16.27
C ASP A 334 20.91 -24.90 15.68
N GLN A 335 21.81 -25.34 16.57
CA GLN A 335 23.15 -25.83 16.23
C GLN A 335 24.01 -24.77 15.51
N GLY A 336 23.83 -23.50 15.84
CA GLY A 336 24.63 -22.41 15.27
C GLY A 336 24.04 -21.77 14.01
N ARG A 337 22.92 -22.29 13.50
CA ARG A 337 22.33 -21.88 12.22
C ARG A 337 21.49 -20.61 12.30
N VAL A 338 21.06 -20.21 13.49
CA VAL A 338 20.31 -18.98 13.70
C VAL A 338 21.03 -18.14 14.75
N THR A 339 21.42 -16.93 14.37
CA THR A 339 22.11 -15.99 15.26
C THR A 339 21.10 -15.36 16.22
N VAL A 340 21.44 -15.32 17.51
CA VAL A 340 20.70 -14.55 18.51
C VAL A 340 21.25 -13.13 18.51
N PRO A 341 20.45 -12.10 18.16
CA PRO A 341 20.92 -10.73 18.20
C PRO A 341 21.10 -10.24 19.64
N ASN A 342 22.03 -9.32 19.86
CA ASN A 342 22.16 -8.62 21.14
C ASN A 342 21.18 -7.43 21.23
N ARG A 343 20.82 -6.85 20.09
CA ARG A 343 20.03 -5.62 20.01
C ARG A 343 18.90 -5.77 19.00
N THR A 344 17.74 -5.23 19.32
CA THR A 344 16.55 -5.17 18.46
C THR A 344 16.12 -3.71 18.34
N TRP A 345 15.93 -3.22 17.12
CA TRP A 345 15.64 -1.82 16.84
C TRP A 345 14.46 -1.66 15.91
N LYS A 346 13.80 -0.51 15.99
CA LYS A 346 12.67 -0.16 15.12
C LYS A 346 12.66 1.34 14.87
N VAL A 347 12.43 1.72 13.61
CA VAL A 347 12.16 3.08 13.16
C VAL A 347 10.73 3.13 12.63
N ILE A 348 9.96 4.08 13.14
CA ILE A 348 8.52 4.24 12.84
C ILE A 348 8.32 5.68 12.37
N VAL A 349 7.91 5.86 11.12
CA VAL A 349 7.54 7.16 10.55
C VAL A 349 6.03 7.27 10.52
N ILE A 350 5.48 8.30 11.17
CA ILE A 350 4.05 8.52 11.31
C ILE A 350 3.64 9.66 10.40
N LEU A 351 2.74 9.38 9.47
CA LEU A 351 2.35 10.30 8.42
C LEU A 351 0.82 10.37 8.34
N PRO A 352 0.17 11.54 8.34
CA PRO A 352 -1.27 11.61 8.09
C PRO A 352 -1.62 10.88 6.79
N VAL A 353 -2.77 10.20 6.68
CA VAL A 353 -3.11 9.50 5.44
C VAL A 353 -3.15 10.47 4.25
N GLY A 354 -2.59 10.07 3.11
CA GLY A 354 -2.59 10.87 1.88
C GLY A 354 -2.05 10.12 0.67
N THR A 355 -1.57 10.87 -0.32
CA THR A 355 -0.91 10.32 -1.53
C THR A 355 0.49 10.91 -1.67
N ASN A 356 1.37 10.25 -2.42
CA ASN A 356 2.78 10.65 -2.61
C ASN A 356 3.55 10.75 -1.28
N ASP A 357 3.55 9.67 -0.51
CA ASP A 357 3.89 9.68 0.91
C ASP A 357 5.29 10.22 1.19
N VAL A 358 6.28 9.79 0.40
CA VAL A 358 7.67 10.30 0.45
C VAL A 358 7.72 11.84 0.37
N ALA A 359 6.90 12.45 -0.50
CA ALA A 359 6.89 13.90 -0.68
C ALA A 359 6.21 14.67 0.47
N ARG A 360 5.41 13.98 1.30
CA ARG A 360 4.73 14.56 2.47
C ARG A 360 5.56 14.43 3.75
N ILE A 361 6.64 13.65 3.71
CA ILE A 361 7.59 13.57 4.80
C ILE A 361 8.45 14.84 4.77
N THR A 362 8.43 15.57 5.88
CA THR A 362 9.16 16.83 6.06
C THR A 362 10.01 16.75 7.33
N ALA A 363 10.86 17.75 7.55
CA ALA A 363 11.65 17.87 8.78
C ALA A 363 10.83 17.89 10.10
N ASN A 364 9.50 18.03 10.03
CA ASN A 364 8.58 18.04 11.17
C ASN A 364 7.77 16.74 11.31
N THR A 365 7.91 15.79 10.40
CA THR A 365 7.24 14.49 10.48
C THR A 365 7.74 13.75 11.73
N ARG A 366 6.81 13.14 12.49
CA ARG A 366 7.19 12.42 13.70
C ARG A 366 7.84 11.09 13.32
N VAL A 367 9.05 10.88 13.81
CA VAL A 367 9.81 9.64 13.68
C VAL A 367 10.13 9.13 15.07
N ILE A 368 9.80 7.87 15.34
CA ILE A 368 10.16 7.17 16.58
C ILE A 368 11.25 6.16 16.24
N ALA A 369 12.42 6.31 16.85
CA ALA A 369 13.51 5.36 16.76
C ALA A 369 13.80 4.77 18.14
N VAL A 370 13.88 3.45 18.23
CA VAL A 370 14.23 2.72 19.47
C VAL A 370 15.32 1.71 19.20
N ASP A 371 16.15 1.46 20.20
CA ASP A 371 17.15 0.40 20.18
C ASP A 371 17.26 -0.27 21.56
N MET A 372 16.83 -1.54 21.63
CA MET A 372 16.57 -2.28 22.85
C MET A 372 17.55 -3.44 23.04
N PRO A 373 17.99 -3.74 24.28
CA PRO A 373 18.71 -4.96 24.56
C PRO A 373 17.80 -6.18 24.38
N ASN A 374 18.31 -7.23 23.74
CA ASN A 374 17.59 -8.49 23.59
C ASN A 374 17.74 -9.37 24.84
N ALA A 375 17.18 -8.90 25.96
CA ALA A 375 17.37 -9.51 27.27
C ALA A 375 16.08 -9.51 28.09
N ASN A 376 15.92 -10.52 28.95
CA ASN A 376 14.82 -10.57 29.90
C ASN A 376 14.91 -9.51 31.03
N THR A 377 16.07 -8.90 31.23
CA THR A 377 16.28 -7.84 32.22
C THR A 377 15.95 -6.43 31.70
N ILE A 378 15.31 -6.35 30.53
CA ILE A 378 14.90 -5.08 29.92
C ILE A 378 13.84 -4.37 30.77
N ASP A 379 13.92 -3.04 30.85
CA ASP A 379 12.82 -2.16 31.28
C ASP A 379 11.57 -2.37 30.41
N LEU A 380 10.39 -2.27 31.03
CA LEU A 380 9.12 -2.50 30.34
C LEU A 380 8.61 -1.24 29.63
N ASP A 381 9.07 -0.04 30.01
CA ASP A 381 8.80 1.18 29.27
C ASP A 381 9.72 1.28 28.05
N TRP A 382 9.16 1.00 26.87
CA TRP A 382 9.88 1.12 25.61
C TRP A 382 10.46 2.52 25.38
N GLY A 383 9.85 3.54 25.98
CA GLY A 383 10.26 4.94 25.88
C GLY A 383 11.66 5.21 26.42
N THR A 384 12.15 4.36 27.33
CA THR A 384 13.52 4.42 27.89
C THR A 384 14.60 4.08 26.87
N TYR A 385 14.23 3.42 25.77
CA TYR A 385 15.13 2.98 24.69
C TYR A 385 15.08 3.86 23.45
N ARG A 386 14.43 5.03 23.53
CA ARG A 386 14.41 5.98 22.43
C ARG A 386 15.82 6.44 22.09
N THR A 387 16.08 6.52 20.80
CA THR A 387 17.37 6.93 20.23
C THR A 387 17.11 7.77 18.98
N THR A 388 18.16 8.09 18.23
CA THR A 388 18.10 8.73 16.92
C THR A 388 18.20 7.67 15.81
N VAL A 389 17.73 7.98 14.59
CA VAL A 389 17.93 7.08 13.45
C VAL A 389 19.42 6.99 13.13
N ASP A 390 20.16 8.11 13.18
CA ASP A 390 21.62 8.16 13.02
C ASP A 390 22.35 7.14 13.90
N ALA A 391 21.91 6.96 15.15
CA ALA A 391 22.53 6.03 16.08
C ALA A 391 22.27 4.55 15.70
N ILE A 392 21.09 4.27 15.14
CA ILE A 392 20.75 2.95 14.62
C ILE A 392 21.59 2.67 13.36
N GLU A 393 21.70 3.63 12.45
CA GLU A 393 22.53 3.53 11.25
C GLU A 393 24.00 3.29 11.61
N ALA A 394 24.55 4.09 12.53
CA ALA A 394 25.92 3.92 13.01
C ALA A 394 26.18 2.53 13.61
N SER A 395 25.18 1.93 14.25
CA SER A 395 25.30 0.61 14.90
C SER A 395 25.06 -0.57 13.94
N SER A 396 24.25 -0.35 12.90
CA SER A 396 23.81 -1.41 11.98
C SER A 396 24.51 -1.38 10.62
N GLY A 397 25.11 -0.24 10.24
CA GLY A 397 25.68 0.00 8.92
C GLY A 397 24.63 0.19 7.80
N LEU A 398 23.39 0.50 8.17
CA LEU A 398 22.28 0.76 7.24
C LEU A 398 22.16 2.25 6.92
N ASP A 399 21.52 2.56 5.79
CA ASP A 399 21.07 3.88 5.34
C ASP A 399 19.53 3.87 5.29
N LEU A 400 18.94 4.18 6.44
CA LEU A 400 17.50 4.18 6.67
C LEU A 400 16.90 5.45 6.06
N LEU A 401 15.64 5.37 5.62
CA LEU A 401 14.95 6.53 5.03
C LEU A 401 15.64 7.12 3.78
N SER A 402 16.52 6.33 3.11
CA SER A 402 17.37 6.73 1.99
C SER A 402 16.66 7.33 0.76
N ASN A 403 15.35 7.11 0.60
CA ASN A 403 14.57 7.75 -0.47
C ASN A 403 14.13 9.19 -0.14
N LEU A 404 14.27 9.65 1.11
CA LEU A 404 13.96 11.02 1.50
C LEU A 404 15.03 12.00 0.96
N PRO A 405 14.69 13.28 0.72
CA PRO A 405 15.70 14.30 0.45
C PRO A 405 16.72 14.41 1.58
N LEU A 406 18.00 14.60 1.26
CA LEU A 406 19.11 14.62 2.23
C LEU A 406 18.94 15.64 3.36
N ASP A 407 18.31 16.79 3.09
CA ASP A 407 18.01 17.80 4.10
C ASP A 407 16.90 17.36 5.06
N VAL A 408 15.94 16.56 4.58
CA VAL A 408 14.89 15.95 5.40
C VAL A 408 15.47 14.81 6.25
N GLN A 409 16.31 13.94 5.66
CA GLN A 409 17.06 12.89 6.38
C GLN A 409 17.84 13.51 7.55
N ALA A 410 18.75 14.44 7.26
CA ALA A 410 19.56 15.12 8.27
C ALA A 410 18.74 15.80 9.39
N ALA A 411 17.54 16.30 9.07
CA ALA A 411 16.67 16.93 10.05
C ALA A 411 15.86 15.94 10.90
N LEU A 412 15.48 14.78 10.35
CA LEU A 412 14.69 13.77 11.06
C LEU A 412 15.58 12.81 11.83
N GLU A 413 16.66 12.36 11.22
CA GLU A 413 17.46 11.23 11.69
C GLU A 413 18.30 11.56 12.91
N ALA A 414 18.66 12.83 13.09
CA ALA A 414 19.39 13.35 14.25
C ALA A 414 18.50 13.58 15.49
N LYS A 415 17.17 13.48 15.38
CA LYS A 415 16.24 13.80 16.48
C LYS A 415 15.82 12.56 17.26
N THR A 416 15.81 12.67 18.58
CA THR A 416 15.12 11.70 19.45
C THR A 416 13.65 12.13 19.62
N ASP A 417 12.72 11.19 19.43
CA ASP A 417 11.30 11.46 19.69
C ASP A 417 11.07 11.87 21.15
N ALA A 418 10.35 12.97 21.35
CA ALA A 418 9.94 13.45 22.68
C ALA A 418 8.44 13.30 22.93
N GLY A 419 7.71 12.65 22.02
CA GLY A 419 6.28 12.44 22.16
C GLY A 419 5.90 11.42 23.24
N PRO A 420 4.59 11.21 23.45
CA PRO A 420 4.09 10.26 24.44
C PRO A 420 4.46 8.83 24.07
N THR A 421 4.54 7.95 25.08
CA THR A 421 4.88 6.52 24.93
C THR A 421 3.68 5.60 25.09
N GLN A 422 2.52 6.17 25.42
CA GLN A 422 1.24 5.48 25.58
C GLN A 422 0.14 6.34 24.96
N ALA A 423 -0.96 5.70 24.54
CA ALA A 423 -2.14 6.44 24.14
C ALA A 423 -2.73 7.22 25.34
N PRO A 424 -3.35 8.38 25.13
CA PRO A 424 -4.09 9.07 26.19
C PRO A 424 -5.14 8.13 26.79
N VAL A 425 -5.18 8.04 28.12
CA VAL A 425 -6.19 7.25 28.83
C VAL A 425 -7.58 7.79 28.47
N GLY A 426 -8.36 7.03 27.69
CA GLY A 426 -9.72 7.41 27.27
C GLY A 426 -10.08 7.15 25.80
N ALA A 427 -9.11 6.82 24.93
CA ALA A 427 -9.41 6.33 23.59
C ALA A 427 -9.69 4.82 23.65
N ALA A 428 -10.96 4.44 23.86
CA ALA A 428 -11.39 3.05 23.76
C ALA A 428 -11.28 2.58 22.30
N GLN A 429 -10.75 1.37 22.13
CA GLN A 429 -10.60 0.63 20.87
C GLN A 429 -11.93 0.23 20.27
#